data_AF-A0A5N5IUH4-F1
#
_entry.id   AF-A0A5N5IUH4-F1
#
_cell.length_a   1.000
_cell.length_b   1.000
_cell.length_c   1.000
_cell.angle_alpha   90.00
_cell.angle_beta   90.00
_cell.angle_gamma   90.00
#
_symmetry.space_group_name_H-M   'P 1'
#
loop_
_entity.id
_entity.type
_entity.pdbx_description
1 polymer ?
#
loop_
_entity_poly.entity_id
_entity_poly.type
_entity_poly.pdbx_seq_one_letter_code
_entity_poly.pdbx_strand_id
1 'polypeptide(L)'
;MKKCMLAILIITLMLGACSMAEPVFVSNDNLQFKGVSDSTFLFSVDARVYNPTHFKYQLKELVFDINYDNEMMGNGNLVVPKQLTPKDTTSLPFQCNLSLAQLQKKHGKILAGETVDFYFVGEAFAVHPIKKIKRAFEIKIPYNIKNFIGEHLLDNDVFFDQIEIERINPFSLGNPTNSTMRVTVTIQNKQSFDYKIEKIQLSLKSKRTNRVVLKGVLDSIIDSPSLKTVKVPLDVETDNLNLLHNLSGGLFNDETNKYIGSGYVMIRIEKYGFQIPFSKEFDINGYPFGSLELGPGFLNGQPKWTANGQPYGYKTHHR
;
A
#
# COMPACT_ATOMS: atom_id res chain seq x y z
N MET A 1 23.24 -45.64 -56.33
CA MET A 1 23.59 -44.34 -55.71
C MET A 1 22.41 -43.36 -55.60
N LYS A 2 21.47 -43.26 -56.56
CA LYS A 2 20.33 -42.32 -56.49
C LYS A 2 19.35 -42.54 -55.30
N LYS A 3 19.19 -43.78 -54.82
CA LYS A 3 18.28 -44.10 -53.70
C LYS A 3 18.82 -43.65 -52.32
N CYS A 4 20.15 -43.57 -52.14
CA CYS A 4 20.73 -43.08 -50.88
C CYS A 4 20.66 -41.55 -50.74
N MET A 5 20.75 -40.80 -51.86
CA MET A 5 20.59 -39.34 -51.83
C MET A 5 19.16 -38.91 -51.46
N LEU A 6 18.14 -39.65 -51.90
CA LEU A 6 16.74 -39.36 -51.57
C LEU A 6 16.46 -39.59 -50.07
N ALA A 7 17.03 -40.64 -49.48
CA ALA A 7 16.91 -40.92 -48.05
C ALA A 7 17.58 -39.83 -47.19
N ILE A 8 18.75 -39.34 -47.60
CA ILE A 8 19.44 -38.24 -46.91
C ILE A 8 18.64 -36.93 -47.03
N LEU A 9 18.03 -36.65 -48.19
CA LEU A 9 17.17 -35.47 -48.41
C LEU A 9 15.90 -35.51 -47.53
N ILE A 10 15.27 -36.67 -47.41
CA ILE A 10 14.06 -36.85 -46.57
C ILE A 10 14.40 -36.75 -45.08
N ILE A 11 15.55 -37.27 -44.64
CA ILE A 11 16.02 -37.14 -43.24
C ILE A 11 16.41 -35.68 -42.92
N THR A 12 16.99 -34.93 -43.87
CA THR A 12 17.26 -33.49 -43.69
C THR A 12 16.00 -32.63 -43.73
N LEU A 13 14.97 -33.00 -44.51
CA LEU A 13 13.67 -32.33 -44.53
C LEU A 13 12.85 -32.59 -43.24
N MET A 14 12.97 -33.79 -42.64
CA MET A 14 12.27 -34.15 -41.39
C MET A 14 12.86 -33.47 -40.14
N LEU A 15 14.13 -33.07 -40.16
CA LEU A 15 14.75 -32.26 -39.10
C LEU A 15 14.38 -30.76 -39.19
N GLY A 16 13.61 -30.36 -40.21
CA GLY A 16 13.24 -28.97 -40.50
C GLY A 16 11.97 -28.47 -39.81
N ALA A 17 11.30 -29.28 -38.99
CA ALA A 17 10.20 -28.81 -38.14
C ALA A 17 10.79 -28.03 -36.93
N CYS A 18 11.40 -26.88 -37.22
CA CYS A 18 11.88 -25.94 -36.21
C CYS A 18 10.66 -25.31 -35.52
N SER A 19 10.04 -26.04 -34.60
CA SER A 19 9.11 -25.47 -33.64
C SER A 19 9.93 -24.50 -32.78
N MET A 20 9.95 -23.22 -33.18
CA MET A 20 10.55 -22.17 -32.36
C MET A 20 9.80 -22.14 -31.04
N ALA A 21 10.49 -22.53 -29.98
CA ALA A 21 9.99 -22.42 -28.63
C ALA A 21 9.70 -20.95 -28.30
N GLU A 22 8.54 -20.71 -27.71
CA GLU A 22 8.08 -19.37 -27.40
C GLU A 22 8.91 -18.76 -26.26
N PRO A 23 9.13 -17.43 -26.27
CA PRO A 23 9.72 -16.76 -25.15
C PRO A 23 8.92 -17.00 -23.86
N VAL A 24 9.63 -17.24 -22.75
CA VAL A 24 9.04 -17.55 -21.45
C VAL A 24 9.13 -16.32 -20.55
N PHE A 25 8.00 -15.91 -19.99
CA PHE A 25 7.96 -14.87 -18.97
C PHE A 25 8.67 -15.33 -17.69
N VAL A 26 9.54 -14.48 -17.14
CA VAL A 26 10.34 -14.78 -15.96
C VAL A 26 9.88 -13.95 -14.76
N SER A 27 9.88 -12.62 -14.89
CA SER A 27 9.50 -11.71 -13.82
C SER A 27 9.09 -10.33 -14.37
N ASN A 28 8.53 -9.50 -13.50
CA ASN A 28 8.34 -8.08 -13.74
C ASN A 28 9.17 -7.29 -12.71
N ASP A 29 9.90 -6.29 -13.20
CA ASP A 29 10.75 -5.42 -12.41
C ASP A 29 10.43 -3.95 -12.75
N ASN A 30 10.96 -3.01 -11.97
CA ASN A 30 10.93 -1.56 -12.26
C ASN A 30 9.54 -0.97 -12.55
N LEU A 31 8.52 -1.37 -11.79
CA LEU A 31 7.20 -0.75 -11.90
C LEU A 31 7.28 0.72 -11.46
N GLN A 32 6.87 1.64 -12.33
CA GLN A 32 6.90 3.08 -12.07
C GLN A 32 5.61 3.75 -12.52
N PHE A 33 4.99 4.50 -11.61
CA PHE A 33 3.82 5.33 -11.93
C PHE A 33 4.24 6.62 -12.63
N LYS A 34 3.69 6.86 -13.82
CA LYS A 34 4.01 8.03 -14.65
C LYS A 34 3.02 9.17 -14.42
N GLY A 35 1.79 8.86 -14.04
CA GLY A 35 0.78 9.85 -13.71
C GLY A 35 -0.61 9.38 -14.07
N VAL A 36 -1.53 10.33 -14.15
CA VAL A 36 -2.91 10.13 -14.55
C VAL A 36 -3.24 11.09 -15.68
N SER A 37 -3.87 10.60 -16.74
CA SER A 37 -4.34 11.40 -17.87
C SER A 37 -5.68 10.85 -18.33
N ASP A 38 -6.68 11.71 -18.54
CA ASP A 38 -7.97 11.37 -19.14
C ASP A 38 -8.61 10.12 -18.50
N SER A 39 -8.73 10.10 -17.17
CA SER A 39 -9.30 8.96 -16.44
C SER A 39 -8.55 7.63 -16.61
N THR A 40 -7.28 7.72 -17.02
CA THR A 40 -6.40 6.60 -17.25
C THR A 40 -5.15 6.75 -16.40
N PHE A 41 -4.80 5.67 -15.73
CA PHE A 41 -3.63 5.56 -14.89
C PHE A 41 -2.46 5.02 -15.72
N LEU A 42 -1.38 5.80 -15.80
CA LEU A 42 -0.23 5.54 -16.66
C LEU A 42 0.94 4.99 -15.83
N PHE A 43 1.49 3.86 -16.25
CA PHE A 43 2.66 3.26 -15.59
C PHE A 43 3.57 2.56 -16.60
N SER A 44 4.82 2.34 -16.19
CA SER A 44 5.77 1.53 -16.94
C SER A 44 6.22 0.35 -16.11
N VAL A 45 6.57 -0.75 -16.79
CA VAL A 45 7.10 -1.96 -16.16
C VAL A 45 8.12 -2.61 -17.09
N ASP A 46 9.17 -3.18 -16.52
CA ASP A 46 10.15 -3.97 -17.26
C ASP A 46 9.84 -5.46 -17.07
N ALA A 47 9.41 -6.14 -18.12
CA ALA A 47 9.22 -7.59 -18.07
C ALA A 47 10.49 -8.32 -18.48
N ARG A 48 10.94 -9.28 -17.68
CA ARG A 48 12.03 -10.18 -18.03
C ARG A 48 11.51 -11.39 -18.78
N VAL A 49 12.02 -11.60 -19.98
CA VAL A 49 11.61 -12.69 -20.86
C VAL A 49 12.81 -13.50 -21.31
N TYR A 50 12.76 -14.81 -21.10
CA TYR A 50 13.77 -15.76 -21.53
C TYR A 50 13.50 -16.24 -22.96
N ASN A 51 14.51 -16.20 -23.81
CA ASN A 51 14.45 -16.77 -25.15
C ASN A 51 15.04 -18.20 -25.14
N PRO A 52 14.21 -19.25 -25.21
CA PRO A 52 14.70 -20.63 -25.20
C PRO A 52 15.34 -21.07 -26.52
N THR A 53 15.27 -20.26 -27.58
CA THR A 53 15.81 -20.63 -28.89
C THR A 53 17.31 -20.38 -28.98
N HIS A 54 17.97 -21.04 -29.93
CA HIS A 54 19.37 -20.77 -30.29
C HIS A 54 19.53 -19.58 -31.25
N PHE A 55 18.44 -18.92 -31.61
CA PHE A 55 18.44 -17.84 -32.58
C PHE A 55 18.14 -16.49 -31.94
N LYS A 56 18.81 -15.47 -32.45
CA LYS A 56 18.52 -14.09 -32.10
C LYS A 56 17.36 -13.61 -32.97
N TYR A 57 16.38 -12.95 -32.38
CA TYR A 57 15.32 -12.26 -33.13
C TYR A 57 15.01 -10.93 -32.48
N GLN A 58 14.48 -10.01 -33.29
CA GLN A 58 14.11 -8.69 -32.83
C GLN A 58 12.61 -8.64 -32.63
N LEU A 59 12.17 -8.48 -31.39
CA LEU A 59 10.80 -8.12 -31.06
C LEU A 59 10.60 -6.66 -31.46
N LYS A 60 9.79 -6.42 -32.49
CA LYS A 60 9.54 -5.08 -33.02
C LYS A 60 8.40 -4.41 -32.31
N GLU A 61 7.30 -5.13 -32.14
CA GLU A 61 6.08 -4.64 -31.53
C GLU A 61 5.51 -5.74 -30.65
N LEU A 62 4.90 -5.32 -29.54
CA LEU A 62 4.11 -6.18 -28.69
C LEU A 62 3.04 -5.28 -28.08
N VAL A 63 1.78 -5.64 -28.29
CA VAL A 63 0.61 -4.93 -27.76
C VAL A 63 -0.28 -5.93 -27.06
N PHE A 64 -0.90 -5.53 -25.97
CA PHE A 64 -1.74 -6.40 -25.17
C PHE A 64 -2.81 -5.63 -24.41
N ASP A 65 -3.89 -6.33 -24.13
CA ASP A 65 -4.93 -5.93 -23.19
C ASP A 65 -4.65 -6.56 -21.84
N ILE A 66 -4.92 -5.80 -20.78
CA ILE A 66 -4.82 -6.23 -19.38
C ILE A 66 -6.23 -6.53 -18.91
N ASN A 67 -6.51 -7.78 -18.60
CA ASN A 67 -7.83 -8.26 -18.20
C ASN A 67 -7.82 -8.75 -16.75
N TYR A 68 -8.92 -8.52 -16.06
CA TYR A 68 -9.21 -9.07 -14.73
C TYR A 68 -10.68 -9.48 -14.68
N ASP A 69 -10.97 -10.71 -14.20
CA ASP A 69 -12.35 -11.21 -14.09
C ASP A 69 -13.10 -11.13 -15.44
N ASN A 70 -12.40 -11.48 -16.54
CA ASN A 70 -12.86 -11.39 -17.93
C ASN A 70 -13.28 -9.99 -18.41
N GLU A 71 -12.94 -8.93 -17.68
CA GLU A 71 -13.16 -7.54 -18.08
C GLU A 71 -11.82 -6.86 -18.40
N MET A 72 -11.81 -6.07 -19.48
CA MET A 72 -10.65 -5.27 -19.86
C MET A 72 -10.46 -4.13 -18.87
N MET A 73 -9.31 -4.15 -18.19
CA MET A 73 -8.88 -3.13 -17.24
C MET A 73 -8.04 -2.05 -17.92
N GLY A 74 -7.34 -2.40 -19.00
CA GLY A 74 -6.36 -1.53 -19.63
C GLY A 74 -5.62 -2.20 -20.76
N ASN A 75 -4.52 -1.57 -21.19
CA ASN A 75 -3.65 -2.09 -22.24
C ASN A 75 -2.19 -1.72 -21.98
N GLY A 76 -1.30 -2.33 -22.75
CA GLY A 76 0.11 -1.98 -22.76
C GLY A 76 0.77 -2.27 -24.10
N ASN A 77 1.91 -1.62 -24.31
CA ASN A 77 2.70 -1.77 -25.51
C ASN A 77 4.19 -1.70 -25.21
N LEU A 78 4.97 -2.39 -26.03
CA LEU A 78 6.43 -2.31 -26.03
C LEU A 78 6.85 -0.88 -26.41
N VAL A 79 7.70 -0.26 -25.59
CA VAL A 79 8.14 1.12 -25.82
C VAL A 79 9.10 1.20 -27.00
N VAL A 80 10.05 0.26 -27.06
CA VAL A 80 11.07 0.21 -28.11
C VAL A 80 11.33 -1.23 -28.56
N PRO A 81 11.63 -1.45 -29.86
CA PRO A 81 12.07 -2.75 -30.33
C PRO A 81 13.25 -3.28 -29.53
N LYS A 82 13.20 -4.56 -29.15
CA LYS A 82 14.26 -5.22 -28.38
C LYS A 82 14.77 -6.45 -29.10
N GLN A 83 16.07 -6.66 -29.01
CA GLN A 83 16.71 -7.89 -29.48
C GLN A 83 16.65 -8.92 -28.36
N LEU A 84 16.10 -10.09 -28.66
CA LEU A 84 16.08 -11.24 -27.76
C LEU A 84 17.31 -12.10 -28.05
N THR A 85 18.23 -12.12 -27.10
CA THR A 85 19.48 -12.89 -27.18
C THR A 85 19.17 -14.40 -27.03
N PRO A 86 19.82 -15.29 -27.79
CA PRO A 86 19.62 -16.73 -27.65
C PRO A 86 19.96 -17.23 -26.25
N LYS A 87 19.12 -18.12 -25.70
CA LYS A 87 19.34 -18.78 -24.39
C LYS A 87 19.60 -17.81 -23.24
N ASP A 88 19.02 -16.62 -23.32
CA ASP A 88 19.25 -15.55 -22.34
C ASP A 88 17.94 -14.80 -22.02
N THR A 89 17.96 -14.06 -20.92
CA THR A 89 16.84 -13.26 -20.43
C THR A 89 17.03 -11.80 -20.85
N THR A 90 16.02 -11.22 -21.47
CA THR A 90 16.03 -9.81 -21.89
C THR A 90 14.95 -9.03 -21.15
N SER A 91 15.26 -7.81 -20.75
CA SER A 91 14.28 -6.86 -20.21
C SER A 91 13.52 -6.16 -21.34
N LEU A 92 12.20 -6.25 -21.30
CA LEU A 92 11.26 -5.64 -22.22
C LEU A 92 10.53 -4.48 -21.52
N PRO A 93 10.81 -3.22 -21.90
CA PRO A 93 10.15 -2.08 -21.31
C PRO A 93 8.76 -1.90 -21.91
N PHE A 94 7.75 -1.91 -21.05
CA PHE A 94 6.37 -1.68 -21.41
C PHE A 94 5.86 -0.35 -20.86
N GLN A 95 5.04 0.32 -21.66
CA GLN A 95 4.17 1.39 -21.21
C GLN A 95 2.75 0.85 -21.15
N CYS A 96 2.08 1.11 -20.04
CA CYS A 96 0.79 0.54 -19.72
C CYS A 96 -0.19 1.61 -19.24
N ASN A 97 -1.45 1.38 -19.54
CA ASN A 97 -2.58 2.24 -19.26
C ASN A 97 -3.65 1.42 -18.56
N LEU A 98 -4.18 1.90 -17.43
CA LEU A 98 -5.30 1.27 -16.72
C LEU A 98 -6.46 2.25 -16.59
N SER A 99 -7.67 1.81 -16.91
CA SER A 99 -8.88 2.61 -16.72
C SER A 99 -9.16 2.80 -15.23
N LEU A 100 -9.22 4.05 -14.77
CA LEU A 100 -9.59 4.35 -13.39
C LEU A 100 -11.02 3.92 -13.06
N ALA A 101 -11.93 3.97 -14.03
CA ALA A 101 -13.31 3.50 -13.87
C ALA A 101 -13.37 1.99 -13.58
N GLN A 102 -12.63 1.20 -14.36
CA GLN A 102 -12.58 -0.25 -14.17
C GLN A 102 -11.84 -0.61 -12.88
N LEU A 103 -10.74 0.08 -12.60
CA LEU A 103 -10.01 -0.08 -11.36
C LEU A 103 -10.92 0.22 -10.16
N GLN A 104 -11.68 1.32 -10.19
CA GLN A 104 -12.63 1.65 -9.12
C GLN A 104 -13.68 0.54 -8.93
N LYS A 105 -14.29 0.08 -10.02
CA LYS A 105 -15.32 -0.98 -9.97
C LYS A 105 -14.79 -2.28 -9.35
N LYS A 106 -13.52 -2.61 -9.59
CA LYS A 106 -12.91 -3.89 -9.19
C LYS A 106 -12.02 -3.78 -7.94
N HIS A 107 -11.66 -2.58 -7.47
CA HIS A 107 -10.65 -2.40 -6.42
C HIS A 107 -10.99 -3.19 -5.16
N GLY A 108 -12.26 -3.22 -4.72
CA GLY A 108 -12.65 -3.90 -3.49
C GLY A 108 -12.38 -5.40 -3.54
N LYS A 109 -12.61 -6.03 -4.71
CA LYS A 109 -12.28 -7.45 -4.93
C LYS A 109 -10.77 -7.67 -4.98
N ILE A 110 -10.04 -6.78 -5.65
CA ILE A 110 -8.58 -6.85 -5.75
C ILE A 110 -7.95 -6.77 -4.36
N LEU A 111 -8.37 -5.81 -3.53
CA LEU A 111 -7.88 -5.59 -2.16
C LEU A 111 -8.21 -6.74 -1.20
N ALA A 112 -9.30 -7.47 -1.45
CA ALA A 112 -9.69 -8.61 -0.61
C ALA A 112 -8.87 -9.88 -0.90
N GLY A 113 -8.26 -9.96 -2.10
CA GLY A 113 -7.44 -11.10 -2.50
C GLY A 113 -6.00 -11.00 -1.98
N GLU A 114 -5.42 -12.13 -1.57
CA GLU A 114 -3.97 -12.18 -1.30
C GLU A 114 -3.17 -12.19 -2.60
N THR A 115 -3.64 -12.98 -3.57
CA THR A 115 -3.11 -13.05 -4.92
C THR A 115 -4.23 -12.79 -5.92
N VAL A 116 -3.95 -11.96 -6.93
CA VAL A 116 -4.86 -11.65 -8.02
C VAL A 116 -4.22 -12.02 -9.34
N ASP A 117 -4.97 -12.73 -10.16
CA ASP A 117 -4.55 -13.15 -11.48
C ASP A 117 -4.96 -12.10 -12.51
N PHE A 118 -3.97 -11.52 -13.19
CA PHE A 118 -4.18 -10.69 -14.37
C PHE A 118 -3.90 -11.51 -15.63
N TYR A 119 -4.76 -11.35 -16.62
CA TYR A 119 -4.64 -11.99 -17.92
C TYR A 119 -4.20 -10.97 -18.95
N PHE A 120 -3.12 -11.28 -19.65
CA PHE A 120 -2.56 -10.42 -20.68
C PHE A 120 -2.78 -11.12 -22.02
N VAL A 121 -3.63 -10.52 -22.86
CA VAL A 121 -4.02 -11.08 -24.15
C VAL A 121 -3.57 -10.11 -25.22
N GLY A 122 -2.81 -10.58 -26.20
CA GLY A 122 -2.21 -9.66 -27.15
C GLY A 122 -1.55 -10.32 -28.35
N GLU A 123 -0.82 -9.50 -29.09
CA GLU A 123 -0.07 -9.92 -30.27
C GLU A 123 1.37 -9.41 -30.19
N ALA A 124 2.30 -10.29 -30.59
CA ALA A 124 3.71 -9.99 -30.70
C ALA A 124 4.17 -10.09 -32.16
N PHE A 125 4.92 -9.10 -32.61
CA PHE A 125 5.55 -9.07 -33.93
C PHE A 125 7.08 -9.12 -33.79
N ALA A 126 7.66 -10.20 -34.29
CA ALA A 126 9.09 -10.47 -34.24
C ALA A 126 9.69 -10.67 -35.63
N VAL A 127 10.91 -10.18 -35.81
CA VAL A 127 11.71 -10.35 -37.03
C VAL A 127 12.86 -11.28 -36.72
N HIS A 128 12.78 -12.49 -37.26
CA HIS A 128 13.85 -13.48 -37.27
C HIS A 128 14.66 -13.34 -38.59
N PRO A 129 15.96 -13.69 -38.62
CA PRO A 129 16.75 -13.66 -39.86
C PRO A 129 16.15 -14.39 -41.06
N ILE A 130 15.27 -15.37 -40.82
CA ILE A 130 14.69 -16.24 -41.85
C ILE A 130 13.22 -15.88 -42.14
N LYS A 131 12.48 -15.33 -41.17
CA LYS A 131 11.07 -14.98 -41.36
C LYS A 131 10.59 -13.90 -40.40
N LYS A 132 9.53 -13.18 -40.81
CA LYS A 132 8.73 -12.34 -39.92
C LYS A 132 7.65 -13.20 -39.28
N ILE A 133 7.38 -12.99 -37.99
CA ILE A 133 6.43 -13.77 -37.20
C ILE A 133 5.51 -12.79 -36.49
N LYS A 134 4.20 -12.97 -36.68
CA LYS A 134 3.19 -12.35 -35.85
C LYS A 134 2.46 -13.47 -35.10
N ARG A 135 2.33 -13.36 -33.78
CA ARG A 135 1.72 -14.40 -32.97
C ARG A 135 0.87 -13.79 -31.86
N ALA A 136 -0.35 -14.31 -31.72
CA ALA A 136 -1.17 -14.04 -30.56
C ALA A 136 -0.61 -14.79 -29.34
N PHE A 137 -0.83 -14.22 -28.15
CA PHE A 137 -0.48 -14.83 -26.88
C PHE A 137 -1.55 -14.53 -25.83
N GLU A 138 -1.63 -15.42 -24.86
CA GLU A 138 -2.39 -15.23 -23.64
C GLU A 138 -1.50 -15.72 -22.49
N ILE A 139 -1.26 -14.85 -21.52
CA ILE A 139 -0.49 -15.18 -20.33
C ILE A 139 -1.22 -14.75 -19.08
N LYS A 140 -1.22 -15.64 -18.09
CA LYS A 140 -1.76 -15.41 -16.75
C LYS A 140 -0.60 -15.09 -15.81
N ILE A 141 -0.63 -13.92 -15.17
CA ILE A 141 0.39 -13.52 -14.20
C ILE A 141 -0.27 -13.33 -12.83
N PRO A 142 0.10 -14.14 -11.82
CA PRO A 142 -0.35 -13.95 -10.45
C PRO A 142 0.43 -12.79 -9.80
N TYR A 143 -0.29 -11.85 -9.20
CA TYR A 143 0.27 -10.75 -8.42
C TYR A 143 -0.13 -10.87 -6.95
N ASN A 144 0.86 -10.84 -6.06
CA ASN A 144 0.61 -10.69 -4.64
C ASN A 144 0.19 -9.24 -4.36
N ILE A 145 -1.09 -9.04 -4.09
CA ILE A 145 -1.66 -7.71 -3.92
C ILE A 145 -1.18 -7.04 -2.64
N LYS A 146 -0.95 -7.80 -1.56
CA LYS A 146 -0.41 -7.24 -0.31
C LYS A 146 0.98 -6.65 -0.53
N ASN A 147 1.86 -7.37 -1.23
CA ASN A 147 3.19 -6.88 -1.55
C ASN A 147 3.13 -5.72 -2.54
N PHE A 148 2.34 -5.84 -3.62
CA PHE A 148 2.21 -4.77 -4.61
C PHE A 148 1.72 -3.46 -3.99
N ILE A 149 0.71 -3.55 -3.13
CA ILE A 149 0.14 -2.39 -2.46
C ILE A 149 1.12 -1.85 -1.42
N GLY A 150 1.73 -2.70 -0.60
CA GLY A 150 2.79 -2.29 0.32
C GLY A 150 3.90 -1.57 -0.44
N GLU A 151 4.60 -2.25 -1.33
CA GLU A 151 5.81 -1.75 -1.98
C GLU A 151 5.57 -0.53 -2.90
N HIS A 152 4.39 -0.42 -3.52
CA HIS A 152 4.17 0.57 -4.59
C HIS A 152 3.03 1.58 -4.35
N LEU A 153 1.99 1.25 -3.57
CA LEU A 153 0.85 2.15 -3.37
C LEU A 153 0.70 2.70 -1.94
N LEU A 154 1.23 2.03 -0.89
CA LEU A 154 0.89 2.31 0.52
C LEU A 154 2.00 2.24 1.56
N ASP A 155 3.07 1.46 1.41
CA ASP A 155 4.22 1.62 2.33
C ASP A 155 4.84 3.00 2.17
N ASN A 156 4.54 3.71 1.07
CA ASN A 156 5.24 4.92 0.69
C ASN A 156 4.40 6.21 0.62
N ASP A 157 3.06 6.17 0.55
CA ASP A 157 2.26 7.37 0.25
C ASP A 157 1.32 7.85 1.35
N VAL A 158 1.04 6.99 2.33
CA VAL A 158 0.23 7.34 3.50
C VAL A 158 1.05 7.01 4.74
N PHE A 159 2.17 7.71 4.86
CA PHE A 159 2.94 7.71 6.08
C PHE A 159 2.22 8.50 7.15
N PHE A 160 1.48 7.82 8.02
CA PHE A 160 1.22 8.34 9.36
C PHE A 160 2.55 8.30 10.15
N ASP A 161 3.53 9.15 9.80
CA ASP A 161 4.85 9.11 10.45
C ASP A 161 4.81 9.66 11.87
N GLN A 162 3.86 10.55 12.13
CA GLN A 162 3.74 11.19 13.43
C GLN A 162 2.27 11.54 13.69
N ILE A 163 1.79 11.09 14.85
CA ILE A 163 0.54 11.54 15.47
C ILE A 163 0.97 12.57 16.51
N GLU A 164 0.84 13.86 16.19
CA GLU A 164 1.07 14.93 17.14
C GLU A 164 -0.25 15.26 17.86
N ILE A 165 -0.31 15.10 19.17
CA ILE A 165 -1.51 15.44 19.95
C ILE A 165 -1.37 16.89 20.42
N GLU A 166 -2.18 17.79 19.87
CA GLU A 166 -2.02 19.23 20.13
C GLU A 166 -2.68 19.68 21.44
N ARG A 167 -3.82 19.08 21.80
CA ARG A 167 -4.54 19.37 23.05
C ARG A 167 -5.33 18.16 23.51
N ILE A 168 -5.15 17.80 24.77
CA ILE A 168 -6.01 16.85 25.49
C ILE A 168 -6.70 17.63 26.59
N ASN A 169 -8.03 17.56 26.66
CA ASN A 169 -8.76 17.89 27.87
C ASN A 169 -9.33 16.59 28.46
N PRO A 170 -8.47 15.76 29.10
CA PRO A 170 -8.95 14.52 29.66
C PRO A 170 -9.87 14.88 30.82
N PHE A 171 -11.06 14.28 30.87
CA PHE A 171 -12.05 14.51 31.94
C PHE A 171 -12.72 15.89 31.93
N SER A 172 -13.24 16.31 30.77
CA SER A 172 -14.23 17.40 30.77
C SER A 172 -15.39 17.06 31.72
N LEU A 173 -15.86 18.03 32.51
CA LEU A 173 -16.87 17.89 33.57
C LEU A 173 -18.19 17.20 33.13
N GLY A 174 -18.44 17.05 31.83
CA GLY A 174 -19.63 16.42 31.27
C GLY A 174 -19.49 14.95 30.84
N ASN A 175 -18.28 14.40 30.69
CA ASN A 175 -18.10 12.99 30.29
C ASN A 175 -16.75 12.42 30.78
N PRO A 176 -16.72 11.67 31.88
CA PRO A 176 -15.47 11.11 32.42
C PRO A 176 -14.95 9.91 31.63
N THR A 177 -15.77 9.25 30.82
CA THR A 177 -15.37 8.03 30.09
C THR A 177 -14.72 8.34 28.75
N ASN A 178 -15.12 9.42 28.08
CA ASN A 178 -14.60 9.78 26.76
C ASN A 178 -14.02 11.20 26.75
N SER A 179 -12.95 11.41 25.99
CA SER A 179 -12.41 12.73 25.70
C SER A 179 -12.25 12.93 24.20
N THR A 180 -12.39 14.17 23.74
CA THR A 180 -12.04 14.57 22.38
C THR A 180 -10.67 15.22 22.38
N MET A 181 -9.79 14.81 21.48
CA MET A 181 -8.49 15.43 21.26
C MET A 181 -8.30 15.71 19.77
N ARG A 182 -7.43 16.66 19.46
CA ARG A 182 -7.00 16.91 18.08
C ARG A 182 -5.63 16.29 17.85
N VAL A 183 -5.57 15.43 16.85
CA VAL A 183 -4.35 14.77 16.38
C VAL A 183 -4.00 15.33 15.02
N THR A 184 -2.77 15.77 14.83
CA THR A 184 -2.26 16.07 13.50
C THR A 184 -1.58 14.82 12.93
N VAL A 185 -2.12 14.32 11.82
CA VAL A 185 -1.53 13.26 11.01
C VAL A 185 -0.78 13.90 9.87
N THR A 186 0.51 13.57 9.74
CA THR A 186 1.26 13.90 8.53
C THR A 186 0.98 12.83 7.47
N ILE A 187 0.86 13.21 6.20
CA ILE A 187 0.71 12.29 5.05
C ILE A 187 1.64 12.79 3.95
N GLN A 188 2.45 11.90 3.37
CA GLN A 188 3.36 12.24 2.28
C GLN A 188 2.93 11.58 0.98
N ASN A 189 2.40 12.36 0.03
CA ASN A 189 2.18 11.87 -1.33
C ASN A 189 3.55 11.69 -2.03
N LYS A 190 3.97 10.46 -2.31
CA LYS A 190 5.15 10.13 -3.15
C LYS A 190 4.75 9.73 -4.57
N GLN A 191 3.47 9.77 -4.91
CA GLN A 191 2.99 9.55 -6.26
C GLN A 191 3.35 10.75 -7.15
N SER A 192 3.48 10.47 -8.44
CA SER A 192 3.75 11.46 -9.48
C SER A 192 2.51 12.28 -9.88
N PHE A 193 1.37 12.06 -9.22
CA PHE A 193 0.09 12.71 -9.50
C PHE A 193 -0.59 13.21 -8.22
N ASP A 194 -1.45 14.20 -8.39
CA ASP A 194 -2.27 14.77 -7.32
C ASP A 194 -3.46 13.85 -7.00
N TYR A 195 -3.82 13.77 -5.73
CA TYR A 195 -5.09 13.18 -5.30
C TYR A 195 -5.71 14.01 -4.19
N LYS A 196 -6.98 13.72 -3.89
CA LYS A 196 -7.69 14.33 -2.75
C LYS A 196 -7.96 13.27 -1.71
N ILE A 197 -7.78 13.59 -0.44
CA ILE A 197 -8.22 12.76 0.67
C ILE A 197 -9.63 13.21 1.00
N GLU A 198 -10.60 12.32 0.89
CA GLU A 198 -12.00 12.64 1.17
C GLU A 198 -12.41 12.24 2.58
N LYS A 199 -11.84 11.13 3.07
CA LYS A 199 -12.15 10.60 4.39
C LYS A 199 -10.97 9.84 4.95
N ILE A 200 -10.75 9.98 6.25
CA ILE A 200 -9.84 9.12 7.01
C ILE A 200 -10.63 8.51 8.15
N GLN A 201 -10.59 7.20 8.29
CA GLN A 201 -11.06 6.52 9.49
C GLN A 201 -9.85 5.85 10.15
N LEU A 202 -9.59 6.18 11.41
CA LEU A 202 -8.47 5.68 12.20
C LEU A 202 -9.01 5.03 13.48
N SER A 203 -8.46 3.88 13.83
CA SER A 203 -8.66 3.22 15.12
C SER A 203 -7.30 2.78 15.64
N LEU A 204 -6.92 3.27 16.81
CA LEU A 204 -5.68 2.90 17.48
C LEU A 204 -5.99 1.88 18.58
N LYS A 205 -5.30 0.73 18.55
CA LYS A 205 -5.39 -0.32 19.55
C LYS A 205 -4.07 -0.45 20.30
N SER A 206 -4.11 -0.61 21.62
CA SER A 206 -2.91 -0.99 22.37
C SER A 206 -2.51 -2.42 22.01
N LYS A 207 -1.23 -2.63 21.65
CA LYS A 207 -0.72 -3.97 21.34
C LYS A 207 -0.80 -4.91 22.54
N ARG A 208 -0.63 -4.36 23.75
CA ARG A 208 -0.66 -5.10 25.02
C ARG A 208 -2.06 -5.59 25.38
N THR A 209 -3.05 -4.69 25.37
CA THR A 209 -4.40 -5.00 25.85
C THR A 209 -5.36 -5.38 24.74
N ASN A 210 -4.96 -5.17 23.48
CA ASN A 210 -5.79 -5.29 22.29
C ASN A 210 -7.09 -4.45 22.37
N ARG A 211 -7.13 -3.45 23.25
CA ARG A 211 -8.26 -2.54 23.41
C ARG A 211 -8.07 -1.31 22.54
N VAL A 212 -9.17 -0.81 22.00
CA VAL A 212 -9.19 0.46 21.26
C VAL A 212 -9.04 1.59 22.27
N VAL A 213 -8.05 2.45 22.02
CA VAL A 213 -7.76 3.63 22.86
C VAL A 213 -8.22 4.93 22.21
N LEU A 214 -8.26 4.95 20.88
CA LEU A 214 -8.55 6.15 20.09
C LEU A 214 -9.28 5.75 18.81
N LYS A 215 -10.31 6.52 18.45
CA LYS A 215 -10.99 6.48 17.16
C LYS A 215 -11.05 7.88 16.59
N GLY A 216 -10.65 8.03 15.34
CA GLY A 216 -10.69 9.31 14.62
C GLY A 216 -11.43 9.16 13.31
N VAL A 217 -12.20 10.18 12.96
CA VAL A 217 -12.78 10.30 11.62
C VAL A 217 -12.50 11.71 11.12
N LEU A 218 -11.89 11.80 9.93
CA LEU A 218 -11.91 13.02 9.13
C LEU A 218 -12.98 12.89 8.09
N ASP A 219 -13.85 13.89 7.98
CA ASP A 219 -14.85 13.99 6.92
C ASP A 219 -14.72 15.35 6.19
N SER A 220 -13.47 15.73 5.90
CA SER A 220 -13.15 16.93 5.13
C SER A 220 -12.20 16.60 4.00
N ILE A 221 -12.38 17.30 2.88
CA ILE A 221 -11.58 17.09 1.68
C ILE A 221 -10.26 17.85 1.82
N ILE A 222 -9.15 17.13 1.67
CA ILE A 222 -7.79 17.69 1.71
C ILE A 222 -7.12 17.42 0.37
N ASP A 223 -6.58 18.46 -0.24
CA ASP A 223 -5.74 18.32 -1.44
C ASP A 223 -4.38 17.73 -1.04
N SER A 224 -3.93 16.71 -1.79
CA SER A 224 -2.66 16.03 -1.59
C SER A 224 -1.82 16.14 -2.88
N PRO A 225 -1.09 17.25 -3.07
CA PRO A 225 -0.32 17.46 -4.28
C PRO A 225 0.82 16.44 -4.42
N SER A 226 1.15 16.10 -5.67
CA SER A 226 2.22 15.20 -6.07
C SER A 226 3.55 15.53 -5.37
N LEU A 227 4.22 14.49 -4.85
CA LEU A 227 5.53 14.59 -4.19
C LEU A 227 5.58 15.56 -2.99
N LYS A 228 4.44 15.86 -2.35
CA LYS A 228 4.36 16.77 -1.20
C LYS A 228 3.82 16.10 0.05
N THR A 229 4.18 16.71 1.18
CA THR A 229 3.66 16.35 2.51
C THR A 229 2.53 17.30 2.89
N VAL A 230 1.44 16.73 3.42
CA VAL A 230 0.29 17.45 3.95
C VAL A 230 0.06 17.08 5.41
N LYS A 231 -0.36 18.08 6.20
CA LYS A 231 -0.77 17.88 7.60
C LYS A 231 -2.28 17.86 7.68
N VAL A 232 -2.80 16.81 8.29
CA VAL A 232 -4.22 16.50 8.36
C VAL A 232 -4.67 16.53 9.81
N PRO A 233 -5.42 17.56 10.24
CA PRO A 233 -5.97 17.60 11.57
C PRO A 233 -7.14 16.62 11.68
N LEU A 234 -7.03 15.64 12.56
CA LEU A 234 -8.05 14.68 12.94
C LEU A 234 -8.62 15.04 14.30
N ASP A 235 -9.92 15.25 14.38
CA ASP A 235 -10.62 15.22 15.67
C ASP A 235 -10.86 13.74 16.03
N VAL A 236 -10.40 13.34 17.21
CA VAL A 236 -10.43 11.94 17.64
C VAL A 236 -11.03 11.80 19.02
N GLU A 237 -11.81 10.75 19.21
CA GLU A 237 -12.41 10.35 20.47
C GLU A 237 -11.55 9.28 21.14
N THR A 238 -11.31 9.43 22.43
CA THR A 238 -10.55 8.47 23.23
C THR A 238 -11.34 7.96 24.41
N ASP A 239 -11.20 6.67 24.67
CA ASP A 239 -11.71 6.04 25.89
C ASP A 239 -10.68 6.26 27.01
N ASN A 240 -11.03 7.11 27.97
CA ASN A 240 -10.14 7.53 29.04
C ASN A 240 -9.72 6.36 29.93
N LEU A 241 -10.59 5.36 30.14
CA LEU A 241 -10.30 4.20 30.97
C LEU A 241 -9.33 3.26 30.25
N ASN A 242 -9.56 3.00 28.96
CA ASN A 242 -8.63 2.19 28.16
C ASN A 242 -7.28 2.88 28.05
N LEU A 243 -7.26 4.21 27.93
CA LEU A 243 -6.02 4.97 27.91
C LEU A 243 -5.29 4.85 29.26
N LEU A 244 -5.95 5.07 30.40
CA LEU A 244 -5.37 4.95 31.74
C LEU A 244 -4.83 3.54 32.03
N HIS A 245 -5.56 2.50 31.64
CA HIS A 245 -5.11 1.10 31.78
C HIS A 245 -3.82 0.79 31.02
N ASN A 246 -3.54 1.53 29.95
CA ASN A 246 -2.28 1.38 29.22
C ASN A 246 -1.13 2.18 29.86
N LEU A 247 -1.41 3.29 30.56
CA LEU A 247 -0.42 4.08 31.29
C LEU A 247 0.04 3.42 32.61
N SER A 248 -0.86 2.73 33.31
CA SER A 248 -0.62 2.21 34.67
C SER A 248 0.38 1.04 34.74
N GLY A 249 0.89 0.56 33.60
CA GLY A 249 1.73 -0.63 33.54
C GLY A 249 3.11 -0.42 32.91
N GLY A 250 3.61 0.82 32.81
CA GLY A 250 4.77 1.16 31.96
C GLY A 250 5.77 2.16 32.54
N LEU A 251 6.13 2.08 33.84
CA LEU A 251 7.27 2.86 34.34
C LEU A 251 8.64 2.24 33.96
N PHE A 252 8.71 1.02 33.42
CA PHE A 252 9.98 0.29 33.24
C PHE A 252 10.12 -0.61 31.99
N ASN A 253 9.30 -0.48 30.93
CA ASN A 253 9.49 -1.31 29.73
C ASN A 253 9.06 -0.64 28.41
N ASP A 254 9.99 -0.48 27.47
CA ASP A 254 9.80 0.19 26.16
C ASP A 254 8.75 -0.48 25.27
N GLU A 255 8.52 -1.79 25.41
CA GLU A 255 7.51 -2.50 24.62
C GLU A 255 6.05 -2.14 24.99
N THR A 256 5.84 -1.41 26.08
CA THR A 256 4.48 -1.08 26.58
C THR A 256 3.79 0.07 25.85
N ASN A 257 4.51 0.81 24.99
CA ASN A 257 4.00 1.98 24.28
C ASN A 257 3.69 1.74 22.77
N LYS A 258 3.64 0.47 22.35
CA LYS A 258 3.34 0.10 20.96
C LYS A 258 1.83 0.04 20.71
N TYR A 259 1.39 0.71 19.66
CA TYR A 259 0.00 0.74 19.23
C TYR A 259 -0.16 0.23 17.80
N ILE A 260 -1.28 -0.41 17.50
CA ILE A 260 -1.66 -0.81 16.15
C ILE A 260 -2.74 0.17 15.68
N GLY A 261 -2.39 1.04 14.74
CA GLY A 261 -3.35 1.91 14.08
C GLY A 261 -3.89 1.21 12.83
N SER A 262 -5.20 1.16 12.72
CA SER A 262 -5.90 0.47 11.65
C SER A 262 -7.09 1.28 11.16
N GLY A 263 -7.44 1.14 9.90
CA GLY A 263 -8.55 1.88 9.34
C GLY A 263 -8.52 1.94 7.82
N TYR A 264 -9.05 3.01 7.26
CA TYR A 264 -8.97 3.25 5.82
C TYR A 264 -8.85 4.74 5.51
N VAL A 265 -8.29 5.03 4.35
CA VAL A 265 -8.30 6.34 3.71
C VAL A 265 -9.11 6.23 2.42
N MET A 266 -10.06 7.14 2.23
CA MET A 266 -10.76 7.31 0.97
C MET A 266 -10.05 8.40 0.20
N ILE A 267 -9.38 8.03 -0.90
CA ILE A 267 -8.74 8.98 -1.80
C ILE A 267 -9.57 9.13 -3.07
N ARG A 268 -9.54 10.31 -3.68
CA ARG A 268 -10.11 10.58 -4.99
C ARG A 268 -9.01 10.97 -5.97
N ILE A 269 -8.94 10.24 -7.06
CA ILE A 269 -8.09 10.51 -8.21
C ILE A 269 -9.04 10.93 -9.34
N GLU A 270 -8.89 12.17 -9.81
CA GLU A 270 -9.89 12.84 -10.67
C GLU A 270 -11.32 12.79 -10.07
N LYS A 271 -12.18 11.93 -10.63
CA LYS A 271 -13.57 11.69 -10.23
C LYS A 271 -13.80 10.31 -9.59
N TYR A 272 -12.76 9.49 -9.48
CA TYR A 272 -12.88 8.11 -8.98
C TYR A 272 -12.35 8.02 -7.55
N GLY A 273 -13.19 7.52 -6.65
CA GLY A 273 -12.89 7.32 -5.24
C GLY A 273 -12.40 5.88 -4.97
N PHE A 274 -11.33 5.75 -4.21
CA PHE A 274 -10.71 4.49 -3.81
C PHE A 274 -10.62 4.41 -2.30
N GLN A 275 -11.17 3.35 -1.73
CA GLN A 275 -11.02 3.05 -0.31
C GLN A 275 -9.83 2.15 -0.09
N ILE A 276 -8.87 2.65 0.67
CA ILE A 276 -7.58 2.02 0.89
C ILE A 276 -7.46 1.65 2.37
N PRO A 277 -7.45 0.36 2.73
CA PRO A 277 -7.25 -0.07 4.11
C PRO A 277 -5.78 0.06 4.52
N PHE A 278 -5.52 0.37 5.79
CA PHE A 278 -4.19 0.36 6.37
C PHE A 278 -4.18 -0.29 7.77
N SER A 279 -3.03 -0.85 8.14
CA SER A 279 -2.75 -1.35 9.47
C SER A 279 -1.24 -1.24 9.74
N LYS A 280 -0.84 -0.38 10.67
CA LYS A 280 0.56 -0.09 10.97
C LYS A 280 0.81 -0.05 12.48
N GLU A 281 2.01 -0.43 12.90
CA GLU A 281 2.47 -0.23 14.27
C GLU A 281 2.99 1.20 14.44
N PHE A 282 2.64 1.83 15.56
CA PHE A 282 2.98 3.18 15.94
C PHE A 282 3.69 3.17 17.29
N ASP A 283 4.80 3.87 17.38
CA ASP A 283 5.39 4.29 18.64
C ASP A 283 4.92 5.72 18.92
N ILE A 284 4.16 5.90 20.01
CA ILE A 284 3.83 7.24 20.48
C ILE A 284 5.01 7.71 21.34
N ASN A 285 6.00 8.31 20.67
CA ASN A 285 7.17 8.92 21.33
C ASN A 285 6.78 10.29 21.89
N GLY A 286 6.37 10.29 23.16
CA GLY A 286 6.08 11.50 23.92
C GLY A 286 5.17 11.18 25.09
N TYR A 287 5.29 11.92 26.19
CA TYR A 287 4.17 12.02 27.13
C TYR A 287 2.98 12.55 26.32
N PRO A 288 1.93 11.74 26.07
CA PRO A 288 0.81 12.18 25.23
C PRO A 288 0.11 13.42 25.82
N PHE A 289 0.35 13.63 27.11
CA PHE A 289 -0.04 14.78 27.89
C PHE A 289 1.21 15.65 28.02
N GLY A 290 1.28 16.77 27.30
CA GLY A 290 2.09 17.90 27.78
C GLY A 290 1.85 18.07 29.28
N SER A 291 2.89 18.45 30.03
CA SER A 291 2.89 18.53 31.50
C SER A 291 1.48 18.70 32.07
N LEU A 292 0.96 17.67 32.74
CA LEU A 292 -0.30 17.72 33.48
C LEU A 292 -0.18 18.88 34.48
N GLU A 293 -0.56 20.09 34.07
CA GLU A 293 -0.85 21.17 35.00
C GLU A 293 -2.16 20.79 35.68
N LEU A 294 -2.03 19.97 36.73
CA LEU A 294 -3.08 19.78 37.69
C LEU A 294 -3.39 21.17 38.24
N GLY A 295 -4.53 21.73 37.82
CA GLY A 295 -5.01 23.00 38.35
C GLY A 295 -4.97 22.97 39.88
N PRO A 296 -4.73 24.11 40.54
CA PRO A 296 -4.37 24.20 41.97
C PRO A 296 -5.41 23.67 42.98
N GLY A 297 -6.51 23.06 42.53
CA GLY A 297 -7.56 22.49 43.37
C GLY A 297 -7.38 21.02 43.77
N PHE A 298 -6.47 20.25 43.16
CA PHE A 298 -6.37 18.79 43.41
C PHE A 298 -5.39 18.35 44.51
N LEU A 299 -4.60 19.27 45.09
CA LEU A 299 -3.60 18.95 46.13
C LEU A 299 -4.00 19.33 47.57
N ASN A 300 -5.23 19.80 47.82
CA ASN A 300 -5.70 20.11 49.17
C ASN A 300 -6.28 18.88 49.90
N GLY A 301 -5.57 17.76 49.87
CA GLY A 301 -5.98 16.53 50.54
C GLY A 301 -4.84 15.64 51.02
N GLN A 302 -3.59 16.13 51.07
CA GLN A 302 -2.51 15.34 51.67
C GLN A 302 -2.50 15.51 53.20
N PRO A 303 -2.54 14.42 53.98
CA PRO A 303 -2.39 14.49 55.43
C PRO A 303 -0.97 14.95 55.76
N LYS A 304 -0.85 16.02 56.56
CA LYS A 304 0.43 16.49 57.07
C LYS A 304 0.98 15.48 58.09
N TRP A 305 2.09 14.84 57.75
CA TRP A 305 2.89 14.05 58.68
C TRP A 305 3.84 14.98 59.45
N THR A 306 3.98 14.80 60.76
CA THR A 306 5.04 15.47 61.53
C THR A 306 6.35 14.69 61.41
N ALA A 307 7.49 15.39 61.61
CA ALA A 307 8.84 14.86 61.44
C ALA A 307 9.20 13.62 62.32
N ASN A 308 8.29 13.18 63.20
CA ASN A 308 8.49 12.02 64.07
C ASN A 308 7.54 10.84 63.75
N GLY A 309 6.91 10.82 62.56
CA GLY A 309 6.31 9.60 62.01
C GLY A 309 5.09 9.04 62.72
N GLN A 310 4.24 9.89 63.33
CA GLN A 310 2.90 9.45 63.78
C GLN A 310 1.77 10.12 62.99
N PRO A 311 0.74 9.37 62.55
CA PRO A 311 -0.43 9.95 61.91
C PRO A 311 -1.29 10.68 62.94
N TYR A 312 -1.85 11.85 62.56
CA TYR A 312 -2.83 12.57 63.38
C TYR A 312 -4.02 11.65 63.70
N GLY A 313 -4.25 11.41 64.99
CA GLY A 313 -5.35 10.59 65.47
C GLY A 313 -6.70 11.19 65.08
N TYR A 314 -7.56 10.35 64.50
CA TYR A 314 -9.01 10.53 64.54
C TYR A 314 -9.49 10.27 65.97
N LYS A 315 -10.13 11.26 66.62
CA LYS A 315 -11.20 11.06 67.63
C LYS A 315 -11.87 12.39 67.99
N THR A 316 -13.08 12.60 67.49
CA THR A 316 -14.40 12.51 68.20
C THR A 316 -14.74 13.76 69.02
N HIS A 317 -15.65 14.58 68.49
CA HIS A 317 -16.50 15.43 69.34
C HIS A 317 -17.73 14.63 69.76
N HIS A 318 -17.80 14.33 71.06
CA HIS A 318 -19.05 14.12 71.77
C HIS A 318 -19.53 15.47 72.32
N ARG A 319 -20.86 15.62 72.30
CA ARG A 319 -21.71 16.75 72.74
C ARG A 319 -21.94 17.84 71.71
#